data_AF-A0A5P8NDJ7-F1
#
_entry.id   AF-A0A5P8NDJ7-F1
#
_cell.length_a   1.000
_cell.length_b   1.000
_cell.length_c   1.000
_cell.angle_alpha   90.00
_cell.angle_beta   90.00
_cell.angle_gamma   90.00
#
_symmetry.space_group_name_H-M   'P 1'
#
loop_
_entity.id
_entity.type
_entity.pdbx_description
1 polymer ?
#
loop_
_entity_poly.entity_id
_entity_poly.type
_entity_poly.pdbx_seq_one_letter_code
_entity_poly.pdbx_strand_id
1 'polypeptide(L)'
;MKKTDLKKLYDDCISKLKEALEKDDFKSLDYILEYMYSPNLTQAEIEEVSDIADEATLYSELKDQDYKDEALAMIKDLEEEIG
;
A
#
# COMPACT_ATOMS: atom_id res chain seq x y z
N MET A 1 -4.23 11.11 10.94
CA MET A 1 -5.58 11.42 10.39
C MET A 1 -6.72 10.98 11.35
N LYS A 2 -8.03 11.16 11.06
CA LYS A 2 -9.08 10.45 11.85
C LYS A 2 -9.17 8.99 11.40
N LYS A 3 -9.55 8.08 12.29
CA LYS A 3 -9.73 6.64 11.99
C LYS A 3 -10.61 6.36 10.76
N THR A 4 -11.65 7.17 10.55
CA THR A 4 -12.54 7.07 9.38
C THR A 4 -11.83 7.38 8.06
N ASP A 5 -10.85 8.27 8.08
CA ASP A 5 -10.10 8.67 6.88
C ASP A 5 -9.08 7.60 6.49
N LEU A 6 -8.41 6.98 7.48
CA LEU A 6 -7.47 5.86 7.27
C LEU A 6 -8.18 4.62 6.70
N LYS A 7 -9.36 4.30 7.23
CA LYS A 7 -10.18 3.21 6.71
C LYS A 7 -10.55 3.42 5.24
N LYS A 8 -10.91 4.65 4.86
CA LYS A 8 -11.23 4.99 3.48
C LYS A 8 -10.01 4.81 2.58
N LEU A 9 -8.84 5.30 2.99
CA LEU A 9 -7.59 5.13 2.25
C LEU A 9 -7.23 3.65 2.05
N TYR A 10 -7.45 2.83 3.10
CA TYR A 10 -7.27 1.39 3.02
C TYR A 10 -8.21 0.75 1.99
N ASP A 11 -9.50 1.06 2.05
CA ASP A 11 -10.52 0.52 1.14
C ASP A 11 -10.27 0.96 -0.31
N ASP A 12 -9.83 2.21 -0.51
CA ASP A 12 -9.61 2.78 -1.84
C ASP A 12 -8.34 2.24 -2.52
N CYS A 13 -7.26 2.00 -1.76
CA CYS A 13 -5.92 1.74 -2.32
C CYS A 13 -5.23 0.50 -1.71
N ILE A 14 -5.08 0.46 -0.38
CA ILE A 14 -4.19 -0.50 0.29
C ILE A 14 -4.70 -1.94 0.21
N SER A 15 -6.03 -2.14 0.29
CA SER A 15 -6.64 -3.45 0.12
C SER A 15 -6.29 -4.08 -1.24
N LYS A 16 -6.27 -3.28 -2.31
CA LYS A 16 -5.89 -3.72 -3.65
C LYS A 16 -4.40 -3.99 -3.76
N LEU A 17 -3.57 -3.14 -3.12
CA LEU A 17 -2.12 -3.34 -3.06
C LEU A 17 -1.78 -4.67 -2.38
N LYS A 18 -2.43 -4.95 -1.24
CA LYS A 18 -2.32 -6.24 -0.52
C LYS A 18 -2.63 -7.42 -1.41
N GLU A 19 -3.77 -7.40 -2.10
CA GLU A 19 -4.14 -8.49 -3.01
C GLU A 19 -3.12 -8.71 -4.12
N ALA A 20 -2.54 -7.64 -4.66
CA ALA A 20 -1.53 -7.71 -5.70
C ALA A 20 -0.20 -8.28 -5.15
N LEU A 21 0.21 -7.87 -3.94
CA LEU A 21 1.36 -8.42 -3.23
C LEU A 21 1.20 -9.93 -2.96
N GLU A 22 0.05 -10.35 -2.41
CA GLU A 22 -0.22 -11.76 -2.08
C GLU A 22 -0.19 -12.68 -3.32
N LYS A 23 -0.61 -12.16 -4.49
CA LYS A 23 -0.70 -12.89 -5.75
C LYS A 23 0.54 -12.77 -6.63
N ASP A 24 1.55 -12.02 -6.21
CA ASP A 24 2.71 -11.64 -7.03
C ASP A 24 2.29 -11.02 -8.38
N ASP A 25 1.20 -10.25 -8.39
CA ASP A 25 0.65 -9.61 -9.59
C ASP A 25 1.33 -8.26 -9.84
N PHE A 26 2.53 -8.30 -10.41
CA PHE A 26 3.35 -7.12 -10.67
C PHE A 26 2.70 -6.10 -11.59
N LYS A 27 1.84 -6.55 -12.52
CA LYS A 27 1.13 -5.62 -13.40
C LYS A 27 0.12 -4.77 -12.60
N SER A 28 -0.57 -5.41 -11.66
CA SER A 28 -1.48 -4.71 -10.76
C SER A 28 -0.71 -3.85 -9.76
N LEU A 29 0.43 -4.32 -9.22
CA LEU A 29 1.30 -3.52 -8.35
C LEU A 29 1.70 -2.20 -9.01
N ASP A 30 2.25 -2.25 -10.22
CA ASP A 30 2.70 -1.04 -10.94
C ASP A 30 1.54 -0.04 -11.14
N TYR A 31 0.36 -0.53 -11.54
CA TYR A 31 -0.82 0.30 -11.73
C TYR A 31 -1.31 0.95 -10.42
N ILE A 32 -1.32 0.19 -9.33
CA ILE A 32 -1.78 0.67 -8.02
C ILE A 32 -0.80 1.70 -7.46
N LEU A 33 0.51 1.45 -7.56
CA LEU A 33 1.55 2.37 -7.12
C LEU A 33 1.50 3.68 -7.92
N GLU A 34 1.33 3.61 -9.24
CA GLU A 34 1.14 4.81 -10.07
C GLU A 34 -0.12 5.60 -9.64
N TYR A 35 -1.21 4.91 -9.30
CA TYR A 35 -2.41 5.54 -8.78
C TYR A 35 -2.17 6.21 -7.42
N MET A 36 -1.41 5.58 -6.51
CA MET A 36 -1.11 6.14 -5.19
C MET A 36 -0.27 7.42 -5.26
N TYR A 37 0.67 7.51 -6.21
CA TYR A 37 1.45 8.73 -6.45
C TYR A 37 0.73 9.75 -7.36
N SER A 38 -0.49 9.46 -7.80
CA SER A 38 -1.30 10.38 -8.61
C SER A 38 -1.94 11.48 -7.74
N PRO A 39 -2.32 12.64 -8.31
CA PRO A 39 -2.93 13.75 -7.58
C PRO A 39 -4.35 13.45 -7.03
N ASN A 40 -4.80 12.19 -7.09
CA ASN A 40 -6.06 11.74 -6.53
C ASN A 40 -6.02 11.56 -5.01
N LEU A 41 -4.82 11.40 -4.44
CA LEU A 41 -4.59 11.39 -2.99
C LEU A 41 -4.01 12.73 -2.53
N THR A 42 -4.43 13.16 -1.34
CA THR A 42 -3.81 14.33 -0.69
C THR A 42 -2.42 13.95 -0.17
N GLN A 43 -1.55 14.94 -0.02
CA GLN A 43 -0.20 14.70 0.53
C GLN A 43 -0.24 14.02 1.91
N ALA A 44 -1.19 14.41 2.77
CA ALA A 44 -1.35 13.79 4.07
C ALA A 44 -1.80 12.32 3.99
N GLU A 45 -2.65 11.96 3.02
CA GLU A 45 -3.01 10.56 2.78
C GLU A 45 -1.81 9.76 2.27
N ILE A 46 -1.00 10.34 1.37
CA ILE A 46 0.21 9.69 0.85
C ILE A 46 1.24 9.46 1.95
N GLU A 47 1.50 10.44 2.81
CA GLU A 47 2.46 10.33 3.91
C GLU A 47 2.08 9.24 4.92
N GLU A 48 0.80 8.91 5.09
CA GLU A 48 0.36 7.87 6.05
C GLU A 48 0.59 6.45 5.52
N VAL A 49 0.76 6.28 4.20
CA VAL A 49 0.95 4.96 3.56
C VAL A 49 2.21 4.91 2.70
N SER A 50 3.08 5.92 2.79
CA SER A 50 4.29 6.02 1.97
C SER A 50 5.23 4.85 2.21
N ASP A 51 5.41 4.44 3.47
CA ASP A 51 6.31 3.35 3.82
C ASP A 51 5.83 2.03 3.18
N ILE A 52 4.51 1.77 3.19
CA ILE A 52 3.91 0.63 2.50
C ILE A 52 4.14 0.71 0.98
N ALA A 53 3.95 1.90 0.39
CA ALA A 53 4.12 2.11 -1.04
C ALA A 53 5.58 1.96 -1.47
N ASP A 54 6.52 2.43 -0.67
CA ASP A 54 7.96 2.36 -0.93
C ASP A 54 8.43 0.90 -0.89
N GLU A 55 8.04 0.13 0.13
CA GLU A 55 8.38 -1.30 0.21
C GLU A 55 7.73 -2.11 -0.93
N ALA A 56 6.48 -1.83 -1.28
CA ALA A 56 5.83 -2.46 -2.43
C ALA A 56 6.49 -2.08 -3.76
N THR A 57 7.04 -0.86 -3.87
CA THR A 57 7.82 -0.42 -5.03
C THR A 57 9.15 -1.19 -5.11
N LEU A 58 9.89 -1.28 -4.00
CA LEU A 58 11.12 -2.07 -3.93
C LEU A 58 10.85 -3.53 -4.28
N TYR A 59 9.74 -4.10 -3.81
CA TYR A 59 9.33 -5.43 -4.20
C TYR A 59 9.05 -5.54 -5.71
N SER A 60 8.33 -4.58 -6.30
CA SER A 60 8.07 -4.60 -7.74
C SER A 60 9.35 -4.45 -8.57
N GLU A 61 10.34 -3.69 -8.11
CA GLU A 61 11.59 -3.51 -8.86
C GLU A 61 12.57 -4.67 -8.69
N LEU A 62 12.76 -5.13 -7.45
CA LEU A 62 13.83 -6.05 -7.07
C LEU A 62 13.37 -7.51 -6.96
N LYS A 63 12.05 -7.73 -6.83
CA LYS A 63 11.42 -9.04 -6.66
C LYS A 63 11.92 -9.80 -5.41
N ASP A 64 12.49 -9.07 -4.44
CA ASP A 64 12.98 -9.62 -3.18
C ASP A 64 11.83 -9.81 -2.18
N GLN A 65 11.68 -11.01 -1.65
CA GLN A 65 10.56 -11.35 -0.77
C GLN A 65 10.59 -10.57 0.54
N ASP A 66 11.77 -10.14 1.01
CA ASP A 66 11.87 -9.37 2.26
C ASP A 66 11.03 -8.08 2.17
N TYR A 67 11.06 -7.38 1.02
CA TYR A 67 10.25 -6.18 0.78
C TYR A 67 8.75 -6.46 0.72
N LYS A 68 8.35 -7.61 0.15
CA LYS A 68 6.94 -8.04 0.14
C LYS A 68 6.46 -8.31 1.56
N ASP A 69 7.25 -9.04 2.34
CA ASP A 69 6.89 -9.43 3.70
C ASP A 69 6.78 -8.21 4.62
N GLU A 70 7.68 -7.24 4.48
CA GLU A 70 7.64 -5.98 5.24
C GLU A 70 6.43 -5.11 4.84
N ALA A 71 6.14 -4.97 3.54
CA ALA A 71 4.94 -4.30 3.08
C ALA A 71 3.65 -4.95 3.62
N LEU A 72 3.55 -6.28 3.58
CA LEU A 72 2.39 -7.01 4.11
C LEU A 72 2.28 -6.91 5.64
N ALA A 73 3.40 -6.85 6.36
CA ALA A 73 3.40 -6.64 7.81
C ALA A 73 2.84 -5.26 8.17
N MET A 74 3.30 -4.19 7.50
CA MET A 74 2.78 -2.84 7.73
C MET A 74 1.30 -2.70 7.37
N ILE A 75 0.85 -3.36 6.29
CA ILE A 75 -0.58 -3.40 5.93
C ILE A 75 -1.40 -4.05 7.04
N LYS A 76 -0.89 -5.12 7.65
CA LYS A 76 -1.56 -5.78 8.76
C LYS A 76 -1.64 -4.88 10.00
N ASP A 77 -0.57 -4.18 10.34
CA ASP A 77 -0.57 -3.22 11.46
C ASP A 77 -1.61 -2.12 11.22
N LEU A 78 -1.69 -1.61 9.99
CA LEU A 78 -2.74 -0.65 9.59
C LEU A 78 -4.15 -1.25 9.75
N GLU A 79 -4.37 -2.51 9.38
CA GLU A 79 -5.65 -3.21 9.58
C GLU A 79 -6.04 -3.29 11.07
N GLU A 80 -5.07 -3.49 11.96
CA GLU A 80 -5.29 -3.51 13.41
C GLU A 80 -5.62 -2.12 13.96
N GLU A 81 -5.04 -1.05 13.41
CA GLU A 81 -5.36 0.33 13.80
C GLU A 81 -6.75 0.80 13.35
N ILE A 82 -7.19 0.36 12.15
CA ILE A 82 -8.52 0.69 11.62
C ILE A 82 -9.65 -0.17 12.19
N GLY A 83 -9.35 -1.33 12.78
CA GLY A 83 -10.28 -2.21 13.50
C GLY A 83 -10.82 -1.60 14.78
#